data_AF-A0A355UUG8-F1
#
_entry.id   AF-A0A355UUG8-F1
#
_cell.length_a   1.000
_cell.length_b   1.000
_cell.length_c   1.000
_cell.angle_alpha   90.00
_cell.angle_beta   90.00
_cell.angle_gamma   90.00
#
_symmetry.space_group_name_H-M   'P 1'
#
loop_
_entity.id
_entity.type
_entity.pdbx_description
1 polymer ?
#
loop_
_entity_poly.entity_id
_entity_poly.type
_entity_poly.pdbx_seq_one_letter_code
_entity_poly.pdbx_strand_id
1 'polypeptide(L)'
;MCRLAGEIWREHFTPIIGAEQTEYMLKNFQSFPAVKNQIEKQGYKYFIMSSGNECIGYTGIKSENGSMFLSKLYVRKDMRGKGISRKAIDFIKNMCHQEKLDKIWLTVNKHNYDTINIYKKLGFEIEKSQVTDIGGGFVMDDYVMELPMIYDMLLECAEQARRNAYAPYSGFKTGAAVMAENGDIYLGCNIENSSYPLCICAERTAIVKAVSEGVKEFKMIAVTGGKDNTNEECFPCGACRQVLAEFCDENTKIILKDGRKIKVYTLGELMPHSFRLEK
;
A
#
# COMPACT_ATOMS: atom_id res chain seq x y z
N MET A 1 22.29 17.46 -0.57
CA MET A 1 21.24 16.78 -1.37
C MET A 1 21.47 16.90 -2.87
N CYS A 2 21.45 18.09 -3.49
CA CYS A 2 21.56 18.23 -4.96
C CYS A 2 22.84 17.58 -5.56
N ARG A 3 23.96 17.61 -4.84
CA ARG A 3 25.18 16.87 -5.23
C ARG A 3 24.94 15.36 -5.33
N LEU A 4 24.35 14.77 -4.29
CA LEU A 4 23.99 13.34 -4.27
C LEU A 4 22.96 13.01 -5.37
N ALA A 5 22.02 13.92 -5.66
CA ALA A 5 21.11 13.77 -6.79
C ALA A 5 21.88 13.66 -8.11
N GLY A 6 22.87 14.53 -8.34
CA GLY A 6 23.77 14.47 -9.52
C GLY A 6 24.50 13.14 -9.66
N GLU A 7 25.09 12.65 -8.57
CA GLU A 7 25.80 11.35 -8.54
C GLU A 7 24.86 10.19 -8.89
N ILE A 8 23.70 10.10 -8.22
CA ILE A 8 22.73 9.02 -8.45
C ILE A 8 22.13 9.09 -9.87
N TRP A 9 21.81 10.29 -10.37
CA TRP A 9 21.17 10.44 -11.68
C TRP A 9 22.09 10.03 -12.82
N ARG A 10 23.34 10.51 -12.82
CA ARG A 10 24.31 10.16 -13.86
C ARG A 10 24.61 8.67 -13.89
N GLU A 11 24.65 8.03 -12.73
CA GLU A 11 24.86 6.59 -12.64
C GLU A 11 23.64 5.78 -13.09
N HIS A 12 22.45 6.12 -12.60
CA HIS A 12 21.27 5.26 -12.74
C HIS A 12 20.43 5.57 -13.99
N PHE A 13 20.30 6.84 -14.39
CA PHE A 13 19.37 7.25 -15.44
C PHE A 13 20.05 7.45 -16.80
N THR A 14 21.34 7.80 -16.85
CA THR A 14 22.07 7.91 -18.13
C THR A 14 21.92 6.67 -19.03
N PRO A 15 22.00 5.42 -18.50
CA PRO A 15 21.78 4.23 -19.34
C PRO A 15 20.33 4.05 -19.83
N ILE A 16 19.36 4.74 -19.22
CA ILE A 16 17.92 4.59 -19.49
C ILE A 16 17.45 5.68 -20.47
N ILE A 17 17.80 6.93 -20.20
CA ILE A 17 17.28 8.11 -20.94
C ILE A 17 18.36 8.88 -21.71
N GLY A 18 19.62 8.42 -21.65
CA GLY A 18 20.74 9.09 -22.31
C GLY A 18 21.32 10.26 -21.50
N ALA A 19 22.56 10.64 -21.85
CA ALA A 19 23.32 11.65 -21.10
C ALA A 19 22.74 13.07 -21.23
N GLU A 20 22.27 13.42 -22.43
CA GLU A 20 21.72 14.75 -22.70
C GLU A 20 20.44 15.01 -21.90
N GLN A 21 19.49 14.07 -21.95
CA GLN A 21 18.27 14.14 -21.14
C GLN A 21 18.60 14.08 -19.64
N THR A 22 19.61 13.31 -19.22
CA THR A 22 20.03 13.27 -17.81
C THR A 22 20.52 14.64 -17.31
N GLU A 23 21.37 15.34 -18.07
CA GLU A 23 21.83 16.67 -17.69
C GLU A 23 20.70 17.71 -17.76
N TYR A 24 19.79 17.59 -18.74
CA TYR A 24 18.58 18.40 -18.80
C TYR A 24 17.74 18.25 -17.53
N MET A 25 17.50 17.00 -17.08
CA MET A 25 16.74 16.72 -15.87
C MET A 25 17.43 17.25 -14.61
N LEU A 26 18.76 17.09 -14.53
CA LEU A 26 19.55 17.60 -13.41
C LEU A 26 19.48 19.13 -13.32
N LYS A 27 19.64 19.83 -14.45
CA LYS A 27 19.59 21.29 -14.50
C LYS A 27 18.22 21.82 -14.09
N ASN A 28 17.15 21.25 -14.66
CA ASN A 28 15.80 21.82 -14.55
C ASN A 28 15.02 21.35 -13.31
N PHE A 29 15.33 20.17 -12.76
CA PHE A 29 14.53 19.58 -11.68
C PHE A 29 15.30 19.18 -10.41
N GLN A 30 16.63 19.05 -10.47
CA GLN A 30 17.46 18.61 -9.33
C GLN A 30 18.52 19.64 -8.89
N SER A 31 18.68 20.74 -9.64
CA SER A 31 19.62 21.81 -9.31
C SER A 31 19.19 22.54 -8.04
N PHE A 32 20.13 23.20 -7.37
CA PHE A 32 19.82 23.97 -6.16
C PHE A 32 18.71 25.02 -6.41
N PRO A 33 18.76 25.83 -7.50
CA PRO A 33 17.67 26.76 -7.81
C PRO A 33 16.31 26.06 -8.03
N ALA A 34 16.30 24.93 -8.75
CA ALA A 34 15.07 24.18 -9.04
C ALA A 34 14.44 23.61 -7.75
N VAL A 35 15.24 22.95 -6.93
CA VAL A 35 14.81 22.38 -5.64
C VAL A 35 14.34 23.48 -4.69
N LYS A 36 15.08 24.60 -4.59
CA LYS A 36 14.69 25.76 -3.79
C LYS A 36 13.33 26.28 -4.22
N ASN A 37 13.11 26.47 -5.52
CA ASN A 37 11.83 26.93 -6.06
C ASN A 37 10.69 25.93 -5.80
N GLN A 38 10.95 24.63 -5.88
CA GLN A 38 9.97 23.59 -5.56
C GLN A 38 9.51 23.67 -4.10
N ILE A 39 10.45 23.88 -3.17
CA ILE A 39 10.15 24.01 -1.74
C ILE A 39 9.40 25.32 -1.47
N GLU A 40 9.93 26.44 -1.93
CA GLU A 40 9.43 27.77 -1.56
C GLU A 40 8.12 28.14 -2.28
N LYS A 41 7.90 27.65 -3.49
CA LYS A 41 6.80 28.12 -4.35
C LYS A 41 5.84 27.04 -4.82
N GLN A 42 6.22 25.76 -4.76
CA GLN A 42 5.42 24.67 -5.34
C GLN A 42 4.94 23.65 -4.30
N GLY A 43 5.24 23.87 -3.01
CA GLY A 43 4.73 23.06 -1.90
C GLY A 43 5.42 21.71 -1.72
N TYR A 44 6.59 21.49 -2.31
CA TYR A 44 7.33 20.25 -2.12
C TYR A 44 8.01 20.21 -0.74
N LYS A 45 7.91 19.07 -0.08
CA LYS A 45 8.66 18.75 1.14
C LYS A 45 9.79 17.79 0.77
N TYR A 46 11.00 18.07 1.22
CA TYR A 46 12.18 17.24 1.00
C TYR A 46 12.73 16.70 2.31
N PHE A 47 13.04 15.41 2.32
CA PHE A 47 13.57 14.70 3.48
C PHE A 47 14.88 14.01 3.10
N ILE A 48 15.87 14.15 3.97
CA ILE A 48 17.17 13.48 3.81
C ILE A 48 17.13 12.16 4.58
N MET A 49 17.62 11.10 3.96
CA MET A 49 17.89 9.82 4.61
C MET A 49 19.36 9.81 5.02
N SER A 50 19.63 9.55 6.30
CA SER A 50 20.98 9.52 6.86
C SER A 50 21.31 8.21 7.57
N SER A 51 22.60 7.86 7.58
CA SER A 51 23.20 6.84 8.44
C SER A 51 24.29 7.50 9.27
N GLY A 52 24.01 7.79 10.54
CA GLY A 52 24.84 8.68 11.34
C GLY A 52 24.89 10.08 10.71
N ASN A 53 26.10 10.60 10.47
CA ASN A 53 26.30 11.92 9.85
C ASN A 53 26.33 11.86 8.31
N GLU A 54 26.18 10.67 7.71
CA GLU A 54 26.30 10.49 6.27
C GLU A 54 24.93 10.58 5.57
N CYS A 55 24.85 11.36 4.49
CA CYS A 55 23.69 11.43 3.63
C CYS A 55 23.67 10.25 2.64
N ILE A 56 22.74 9.32 2.82
CA ILE A 56 22.66 8.07 2.04
C ILE A 56 21.53 8.06 1.01
N GLY A 57 20.68 9.09 1.02
CA GLY A 57 19.58 9.24 0.09
C GLY A 57 18.68 10.41 0.45
N TYR A 58 17.62 10.59 -0.33
CA TYR A 58 16.60 11.60 -0.06
C TYR A 58 15.27 11.22 -0.71
N THR A 59 14.19 11.82 -0.22
CA THR A 59 12.86 11.75 -0.82
C THR A 59 12.24 13.13 -0.92
N GLY A 60 11.44 13.35 -1.95
CA GLY A 60 10.68 14.57 -2.15
C GLY A 60 9.22 14.21 -2.37
N ILE A 61 8.33 14.84 -1.61
CA ILE A 61 6.88 14.58 -1.65
C ILE A 61 6.09 15.87 -1.75
N LYS A 62 4.85 15.78 -2.23
CA LYS A 62 3.91 16.89 -2.30
C LYS A 62 2.49 16.35 -2.12
N SER A 63 1.72 16.97 -1.23
CA SER A 63 0.31 16.63 -1.07
C SER A 63 -0.52 17.45 -2.07
N GLU A 64 -1.36 16.79 -2.85
CA GLU A 64 -2.25 17.43 -3.81
C GLU A 64 -3.48 16.55 -4.11
N ASN A 65 -4.65 17.17 -4.24
CA ASN A 65 -5.91 16.52 -4.62
C ASN A 65 -6.22 15.26 -3.78
N GLY A 66 -6.07 15.34 -2.45
CA GLY A 66 -6.33 14.21 -1.55
C GLY A 66 -5.31 13.06 -1.64
N SER A 67 -4.20 13.24 -2.36
CA SER A 67 -3.16 12.24 -2.57
C SER A 67 -1.77 12.76 -2.25
N MET A 68 -0.83 11.86 -1.96
CA MET A 68 0.57 12.18 -1.77
C MET A 68 1.36 11.84 -3.04
N PHE A 69 1.86 12.85 -3.74
CA PHE A 69 2.78 12.66 -4.86
C PHE A 69 4.19 12.38 -4.35
N LEU A 70 4.69 11.17 -4.57
CA LEU A 70 6.07 10.78 -4.35
C LEU A 70 6.91 11.18 -5.56
N SER A 71 7.41 12.41 -5.53
CA SER A 71 8.17 12.97 -6.66
C SER A 71 9.57 12.37 -6.81
N LYS A 72 10.21 11.98 -5.69
CA LYS A 72 11.61 11.55 -5.67
C LYS A 72 11.81 10.54 -4.55
N LEU A 73 12.48 9.42 -4.84
CA LEU A 73 12.97 8.47 -3.85
C LEU A 73 14.30 7.88 -4.32
N TYR A 74 15.40 8.40 -3.80
CA TYR A 74 16.73 8.03 -4.26
C TYR A 74 17.60 7.57 -3.11
N VAL A 75 18.23 6.41 -3.30
CA VAL A 75 19.16 5.79 -2.35
C VAL A 75 20.48 5.54 -3.06
N ARG A 76 21.57 5.92 -2.40
CA ARG A 76 22.94 5.71 -2.89
C ARG A 76 23.21 4.22 -3.12
N LYS A 77 23.95 3.89 -4.18
CA LYS A 77 24.08 2.51 -4.68
C LYS A 77 24.58 1.49 -3.67
N ASP A 78 25.63 1.83 -2.92
CA ASP A 78 26.23 1.05 -1.83
C ASP A 78 25.29 0.84 -0.63
N MET A 79 24.18 1.57 -0.58
CA MET A 79 23.16 1.50 0.47
C MET A 79 21.86 0.82 0.00
N ARG A 80 21.74 0.50 -1.30
CA ARG A 80 20.59 -0.23 -1.84
C ARG A 80 20.52 -1.65 -1.27
N GLY A 81 19.32 -2.24 -1.26
CA GLY A 81 19.07 -3.57 -0.69
C GLY A 81 18.97 -3.62 0.85
N LYS A 82 19.31 -2.54 1.56
CA LYS A 82 19.28 -2.47 3.05
C LYS A 82 17.92 -2.06 3.62
N GLY A 83 16.84 -2.17 2.86
CA GLY A 83 15.47 -1.82 3.29
C GLY A 83 15.19 -0.32 3.45
N ILE A 84 16.07 0.57 2.98
CA ILE A 84 15.93 2.03 3.12
C ILE A 84 14.67 2.56 2.43
N SER A 85 14.42 2.15 1.16
CA SER A 85 13.22 2.57 0.43
C SER A 85 11.93 2.16 1.14
N ARG A 86 11.92 1.00 1.81
CA ARG A 86 10.77 0.56 2.62
C ARG A 86 10.53 1.51 3.79
N LYS A 87 11.59 1.84 4.55
CA LYS A 87 11.48 2.82 5.65
C LYS A 87 11.00 4.19 5.18
N ALA A 88 11.43 4.62 3.99
CA ALA A 88 10.96 5.87 3.40
C ALA A 88 9.48 5.81 3.02
N ILE A 89 9.00 4.72 2.41
CA ILE A 89 7.57 4.53 2.14
C ILE A 89 6.77 4.46 3.45
N ASP A 90 7.22 3.74 4.47
CA ASP A 90 6.55 3.69 5.78
C ASP A 90 6.44 5.09 6.41
N PHE A 91 7.50 5.89 6.30
CA PHE A 91 7.50 7.30 6.72
C PHE A 91 6.46 8.12 5.95
N ILE A 92 6.37 7.96 4.63
CA ILE A 92 5.40 8.68 3.79
C ILE A 92 3.97 8.21 4.07
N LYS A 93 3.74 6.92 4.31
CA LYS A 93 2.44 6.37 4.72
C LYS A 93 1.94 7.03 6.01
N ASN A 94 2.83 7.20 7.00
CA ASN A 94 2.47 7.91 8.23
C ASN A 94 2.07 9.37 7.97
N MET A 95 2.75 10.05 7.04
CA MET A 95 2.35 11.40 6.63
C MET A 95 0.99 11.40 5.91
N CYS A 96 0.73 10.42 5.04
CA CYS A 96 -0.57 10.28 4.39
C CYS A 96 -1.68 10.06 5.42
N HIS A 97 -1.45 9.24 6.43
CA HIS A 97 -2.41 9.03 7.52
C HIS A 97 -2.68 10.32 8.30
N GLN A 98 -1.63 11.06 8.67
CA GLN A 98 -1.76 12.35 9.39
C GLN A 98 -2.51 13.40 8.57
N GLU A 99 -2.27 13.45 7.26
CA GLU A 99 -2.91 14.38 6.33
C GLU A 99 -4.24 13.86 5.76
N LYS A 100 -4.70 12.66 6.18
CA LYS A 100 -5.91 11.98 5.69
C LYS A 100 -5.99 11.88 4.17
N LEU A 101 -4.91 11.42 3.57
CA LEU A 101 -4.78 11.24 2.12
C LEU A 101 -5.12 9.80 1.72
N ASP A 102 -5.75 9.65 0.56
CA ASP A 102 -6.32 8.37 0.11
C ASP A 102 -5.26 7.41 -0.46
N LYS A 103 -4.17 7.96 -0.98
CA LYS A 103 -3.13 7.19 -1.66
C LYS A 103 -1.79 7.93 -1.75
N ILE A 104 -0.74 7.15 -2.00
CA ILE A 104 0.55 7.65 -2.51
C ILE A 104 0.60 7.33 -4.00
N TRP A 105 1.06 8.25 -4.84
CA TRP A 105 1.25 7.98 -6.26
C TRP A 105 2.59 8.52 -6.77
N LEU A 106 3.08 7.96 -7.86
CA LEU A 106 4.34 8.35 -8.51
C LEU A 106 4.28 8.10 -10.02
N THR A 107 5.24 8.67 -10.74
CA THR A 107 5.56 8.24 -12.10
C THR A 107 6.91 7.52 -12.13
N VAL A 108 7.04 6.54 -13.00
CA VAL A 108 8.29 5.80 -13.21
C VAL A 108 8.45 5.46 -14.68
N ASN A 109 9.62 5.73 -15.23
CA ASN A 109 9.93 5.42 -16.63
C ASN A 109 9.72 3.92 -16.94
N LYS A 110 9.04 3.64 -18.04
CA LYS A 110 8.64 2.26 -18.41
C LYS A 110 9.81 1.30 -18.62
N HIS A 111 11.00 1.82 -18.93
CA HIS A 111 12.22 1.02 -19.12
C HIS A 111 13.02 0.82 -17.83
N ASN A 112 12.57 1.37 -16.70
CA ASN A 112 13.21 1.21 -15.38
C ASN A 112 12.64 -0.01 -14.63
N TYR A 113 12.79 -1.19 -15.22
CA TYR A 113 12.17 -2.44 -14.76
C TYR A 113 12.49 -2.80 -13.30
N ASP A 114 13.74 -2.60 -12.89
CA ASP A 114 14.17 -2.88 -11.50
C ASP A 114 13.43 -2.01 -10.48
N THR A 115 13.25 -0.73 -10.81
CA THR A 115 12.53 0.21 -9.93
C THR A 115 11.04 -0.11 -9.89
N ILE A 116 10.44 -0.44 -11.04
CA ILE A 116 9.03 -0.88 -11.11
C ILE A 116 8.81 -2.12 -10.22
N ASN A 117 9.71 -3.11 -10.28
CA ASN A 117 9.63 -4.31 -9.46
C ASN A 117 9.78 -4.01 -7.96
N ILE A 118 10.60 -3.02 -7.59
CA ILE A 118 10.69 -2.55 -6.21
C ILE A 118 9.38 -1.93 -5.75
N TYR A 119 8.76 -1.06 -6.56
CA TYR A 119 7.49 -0.43 -6.22
C TYR A 119 6.36 -1.46 -6.07
N LYS A 120 6.27 -2.45 -6.97
CA LYS A 120 5.34 -3.58 -6.82
C LYS A 120 5.53 -4.33 -5.50
N LYS A 121 6.79 -4.61 -5.11
CA LYS A 121 7.12 -5.23 -3.81
C LYS A 121 6.83 -4.35 -2.59
N LEU A 122 6.63 -3.05 -2.80
CA LEU A 122 6.22 -2.08 -1.78
C LEU A 122 4.69 -1.87 -1.77
N GLY A 123 3.95 -2.56 -2.66
CA GLY A 123 2.49 -2.53 -2.73
C GLY A 123 1.92 -1.57 -3.76
N PHE A 124 2.76 -0.92 -4.57
CA PHE A 124 2.26 -0.06 -5.65
C PHE A 124 1.73 -0.88 -6.83
N GLU A 125 0.61 -0.45 -7.39
CA GLU A 125 0.00 -1.02 -8.58
C GLU A 125 0.16 -0.07 -9.77
N ILE A 126 0.21 -0.60 -10.99
CA ILE A 126 0.23 0.25 -12.20
C ILE A 126 -1.20 0.64 -12.50
N GLU A 127 -1.47 1.94 -12.53
CA GLU A 127 -2.79 2.49 -12.85
C GLU A 127 -2.92 2.73 -14.35
N LYS A 128 -1.96 3.45 -14.95
CA LYS A 128 -2.00 3.79 -16.37
C LYS A 128 -0.62 4.11 -16.92
N SER A 129 -0.54 4.15 -18.25
CA SER A 129 0.59 4.74 -18.97
C SER A 129 0.38 6.25 -19.16
N GLN A 130 1.46 7.02 -19.14
CA GLN A 130 1.44 8.46 -19.41
C GLN A 130 2.67 8.86 -20.21
N VAL A 131 2.45 9.65 -21.25
CA VAL A 131 3.51 10.26 -22.05
C VAL A 131 3.46 11.77 -21.82
N THR A 132 4.55 12.36 -21.33
CA THR A 132 4.62 13.79 -21.00
C THR A 132 5.77 14.46 -21.74
N ASP A 133 5.49 15.50 -22.52
CA ASP A 133 6.51 16.40 -23.07
C ASP A 133 7.07 17.26 -21.93
N ILE A 134 8.38 17.17 -21.70
CA ILE A 134 9.07 17.89 -20.63
C ILE A 134 9.89 19.10 -21.14
N GLY A 135 9.71 19.45 -22.41
CA GLY A 135 10.45 20.51 -23.10
C GLY A 135 11.82 20.06 -23.60
N GLY A 136 12.43 20.88 -24.46
CA GLY A 136 13.76 20.61 -25.02
C GLY A 136 13.82 19.42 -25.98
N GLY A 137 12.67 18.99 -26.52
CA GLY A 137 12.57 17.82 -27.41
C GLY A 137 12.54 16.47 -26.69
N PHE A 138 12.47 16.47 -25.34
CA PHE A 138 12.42 15.26 -24.54
C PHE A 138 11.01 14.91 -24.08
N VAL A 139 10.76 13.62 -23.96
CA VAL A 139 9.49 13.05 -23.49
C VAL A 139 9.76 12.06 -22.37
N MET A 140 8.85 11.99 -21.40
CA MET A 140 8.81 10.95 -20.39
C MET A 140 7.67 9.97 -20.71
N ASP A 141 8.04 8.75 -21.11
CA ASP A 141 7.11 7.63 -21.24
C ASP A 141 7.13 6.79 -19.95
N ASP A 142 6.15 7.06 -19.10
CA ASP A 142 6.10 6.60 -17.72
C ASP A 142 4.86 5.73 -17.46
N TYR A 143 4.95 4.91 -16.43
CA TYR A 143 3.76 4.41 -15.71
C TYR A 143 3.42 5.37 -14.58
N VAL A 144 2.13 5.61 -14.38
CA VAL A 144 1.58 6.11 -13.12
C VAL A 144 1.34 4.91 -12.22
N MET A 145 1.93 4.92 -11.03
CA MET A 145 1.74 3.86 -10.04
C MET A 145 1.14 4.42 -8.75
N GLU A 146 0.27 3.66 -8.11
CA GLU A 146 -0.47 4.07 -6.92
C GLU A 146 -0.36 3.04 -5.78
N LEU A 147 -0.29 3.53 -4.55
CA LEU A 147 -0.36 2.75 -3.32
C LEU A 147 -1.58 3.24 -2.52
N PRO A 148 -2.70 2.50 -2.54
CA PRO A 148 -3.90 2.85 -1.78
C PRO A 148 -3.65 2.81 -0.28
N MET A 149 -4.08 3.85 0.46
CA MET A 149 -4.01 3.87 1.93
C MET A 149 -5.17 3.11 2.59
N ILE A 150 -6.21 2.78 1.83
CA ILE A 150 -7.40 2.07 2.33
C ILE A 150 -7.06 0.71 2.97
N TYR A 151 -6.03 0.03 2.46
CA TYR A 151 -5.62 -1.27 2.98
C TYR A 151 -5.03 -1.18 4.39
N ASP A 152 -4.17 -0.19 4.63
CA ASP A 152 -3.61 0.07 5.96
C ASP A 152 -4.74 0.42 6.95
N MET A 153 -5.66 1.31 6.55
CA MET A 153 -6.82 1.70 7.37
C MET A 153 -7.71 0.50 7.74
N LEU A 154 -8.07 -0.35 6.78
CA LEU A 154 -8.91 -1.52 7.07
C LEU A 154 -8.21 -2.55 7.95
N LEU A 155 -6.90 -2.75 7.79
CA LEU A 155 -6.13 -3.60 8.67
C LEU A 155 -6.08 -3.04 10.10
N GLU A 156 -5.97 -1.72 10.28
CA GLU A 156 -6.07 -1.08 11.60
C GLU A 156 -7.44 -1.30 12.24
N CYS A 157 -8.52 -1.16 11.46
CA CYS A 157 -9.88 -1.48 11.90
C CYS A 157 -10.01 -2.97 12.30
N ALA A 158 -9.44 -3.89 11.53
CA ALA A 158 -9.43 -5.31 11.85
C ALA A 158 -8.65 -5.59 13.15
N GLU A 159 -7.52 -4.91 13.38
CA GLU A 159 -6.77 -5.02 14.64
C GLU A 159 -7.56 -4.45 15.83
N GLN A 160 -8.30 -3.36 15.63
CA GLN A 160 -9.20 -2.84 16.66
C GLN A 160 -10.27 -3.86 17.02
N ALA A 161 -10.86 -4.54 16.04
CA ALA A 161 -11.82 -5.60 16.25
C ALA A 161 -11.20 -6.79 17.02
N ARG A 162 -10.00 -7.22 16.62
CA ARG A 162 -9.25 -8.34 17.22
C ARG A 162 -9.07 -8.20 18.74
N ARG A 163 -8.93 -6.97 19.25
CA ARG A 163 -8.78 -6.69 20.70
C ARG A 163 -9.98 -7.20 21.53
N ASN A 164 -11.15 -7.27 20.91
CA ASN A 164 -12.39 -7.71 21.55
C ASN A 164 -12.66 -9.22 21.37
N ALA A 165 -11.75 -9.97 20.72
CA ALA A 165 -11.93 -11.40 20.50
C ALA A 165 -12.06 -12.17 21.83
N TYR A 166 -13.10 -12.99 21.92
CA TYR A 166 -13.32 -13.93 23.01
C TYR A 166 -12.79 -15.30 22.59
N ALA A 167 -11.55 -15.62 22.99
CA ALA A 167 -10.87 -16.85 22.60
C ALA A 167 -10.16 -17.55 23.77
N PRO A 168 -10.89 -17.95 24.83
CA PRO A 168 -10.29 -18.54 26.04
C PRO A 168 -9.72 -19.95 25.82
N TYR A 169 -10.12 -20.68 24.77
CA TYR A 169 -9.70 -22.05 24.56
C TYR A 169 -8.48 -22.15 23.66
N SER A 170 -8.48 -21.48 22.50
CA SER A 170 -7.33 -21.53 21.58
C SER A 170 -6.24 -20.50 21.88
N GLY A 171 -6.61 -19.38 22.51
CA GLY A 171 -5.77 -18.18 22.63
C GLY A 171 -5.52 -17.47 21.29
N PHE A 172 -6.10 -17.95 20.19
CA PHE A 172 -5.90 -17.42 18.84
C PHE A 172 -6.94 -16.32 18.57
N LYS A 173 -6.49 -15.06 18.63
CA LYS A 173 -7.37 -13.90 18.41
C LYS A 173 -7.29 -13.45 16.96
N THR A 174 -8.44 -13.25 16.36
CA THR A 174 -8.63 -12.75 14.99
C THR A 174 -9.58 -11.57 14.97
N GLY A 175 -9.37 -10.66 14.04
CA GLY A 175 -10.24 -9.54 13.75
C GLY A 175 -10.41 -9.36 12.25
N ALA A 176 -11.57 -8.87 11.86
CA ALA A 176 -11.91 -8.58 10.48
C ALA A 176 -12.58 -7.23 10.37
N ALA A 177 -12.31 -6.53 9.28
CA ALA A 177 -13.03 -5.32 8.86
C ALA A 177 -13.53 -5.53 7.44
N VAL A 178 -14.84 -5.41 7.26
CA VAL A 178 -15.51 -5.55 5.97
C VAL A 178 -15.97 -4.17 5.51
N MET A 179 -15.52 -3.74 4.34
CA MET A 179 -15.96 -2.50 3.72
C MET A 179 -17.07 -2.80 2.71
N ALA A 180 -18.22 -2.17 2.91
CA ALA A 180 -19.35 -2.22 2.00
C ALA A 180 -19.12 -1.34 0.76
N GLU A 181 -19.89 -1.54 -0.31
CA GLU A 181 -19.80 -0.72 -1.53
C GLU A 181 -20.13 0.76 -1.29
N ASN A 182 -20.98 1.03 -0.29
CA ASN A 182 -21.31 2.40 0.14
C ASN A 182 -20.22 3.06 1.01
N GLY A 183 -19.14 2.34 1.33
CA GLY A 183 -18.03 2.81 2.16
C GLY A 183 -18.15 2.54 3.65
N ASP A 184 -19.28 2.00 4.14
CA ASP A 184 -19.45 1.67 5.55
C ASP A 184 -18.54 0.50 5.95
N ILE A 185 -18.03 0.53 7.18
CA ILE A 185 -17.08 -0.47 7.69
C ILE A 185 -17.70 -1.24 8.86
N TYR A 186 -17.73 -2.56 8.71
CA TYR A 186 -18.24 -3.50 9.69
C TYR A 186 -17.12 -4.31 10.31
N LEU A 187 -17.02 -4.26 11.64
CA LEU A 187 -15.98 -4.93 12.41
C LEU A 187 -16.49 -6.26 12.98
N GLY A 188 -15.61 -7.25 13.01
CA GLY A 188 -15.87 -8.56 13.60
C GLY A 188 -14.62 -9.15 14.26
N CYS A 189 -14.82 -9.99 15.26
CA CYS A 189 -13.76 -10.77 15.90
C CYS A 189 -14.23 -12.20 16.13
N ASN A 190 -13.30 -13.14 16.36
CA ASN A 190 -13.72 -14.49 16.70
C ASN A 190 -14.29 -14.56 18.12
N ILE A 191 -15.32 -15.39 18.25
CA ILE A 191 -15.98 -15.70 19.51
C ILE A 191 -16.01 -17.20 19.63
N GLU A 192 -15.33 -17.71 20.64
CA GLU A 192 -15.33 -19.13 20.97
C GLU A 192 -16.44 -19.48 21.95
N ASN A 193 -16.83 -20.75 21.92
CA ASN A 193 -17.84 -21.31 22.78
C ASN A 193 -17.35 -22.68 23.27
N SER A 194 -17.74 -23.08 24.50
CA SER A 194 -17.43 -24.41 25.03
C SER A 194 -17.95 -25.53 24.12
N SER A 195 -19.08 -25.30 23.45
CA SER A 195 -19.55 -26.08 22.33
C SER A 195 -18.94 -25.55 21.03
N TYR A 196 -17.82 -26.14 20.62
CA TYR A 196 -17.03 -25.70 19.46
C TYR A 196 -17.79 -25.44 18.16
N PRO A 197 -18.83 -26.23 17.79
CA PRO A 197 -19.64 -25.94 16.61
C PRO A 197 -20.37 -24.59 16.64
N LEU A 198 -20.55 -23.99 17.83
CA LEU A 198 -21.18 -22.69 18.02
C LEU A 198 -20.18 -21.52 17.93
N CYS A 199 -18.89 -21.79 17.72
CA CYS A 199 -17.88 -20.76 17.50
C CYS A 199 -18.10 -20.03 16.17
N ILE A 200 -17.81 -18.73 16.16
CA ILE A 200 -17.87 -17.89 14.95
C ILE A 200 -16.53 -17.18 14.73
N CYS A 201 -16.08 -17.17 13.47
CA CYS A 201 -14.83 -16.54 13.06
C CYS A 201 -15.03 -15.03 12.81
N ALA A 202 -13.97 -14.25 12.85
CA ALA A 202 -14.03 -12.80 12.72
C ALA A 202 -14.74 -12.31 11.46
N GLU A 203 -14.47 -12.93 10.30
CA GLU A 203 -15.06 -12.57 9.02
C GLU A 203 -16.56 -12.81 9.03
N ARG A 204 -16.99 -13.98 9.56
CA ARG A 204 -18.41 -14.32 9.69
C ARG A 204 -19.10 -13.37 10.67
N THR A 205 -18.47 -12.99 11.77
CA THR A 205 -19.00 -12.00 12.70
C THR A 205 -19.24 -10.66 12.01
N ALA A 206 -18.28 -10.16 11.22
CA ALA A 206 -18.40 -8.90 10.49
C ALA A 206 -19.51 -8.94 9.42
N ILE A 207 -19.57 -10.02 8.63
CA ILE A 207 -20.59 -10.21 7.59
C ILE A 207 -21.99 -10.34 8.21
N VAL A 208 -22.16 -11.18 9.24
CA VAL A 208 -23.46 -11.36 9.90
C VAL A 208 -23.96 -10.03 10.46
N LYS A 209 -23.08 -9.24 11.08
CA LYS A 209 -23.41 -7.90 11.55
C LYS A 209 -23.91 -7.01 10.41
N ALA A 210 -23.13 -6.87 9.35
CA ALA A 210 -23.50 -6.03 8.20
C ALA A 210 -24.83 -6.44 7.57
N VAL A 211 -25.02 -7.75 7.34
CA VAL A 211 -26.24 -8.30 6.74
C VAL A 211 -27.45 -8.11 7.64
N SER A 212 -27.29 -8.23 8.96
CA SER A 212 -28.37 -7.96 9.92
C SER A 212 -28.80 -6.49 9.94
N GLU A 213 -27.91 -5.59 9.51
CA GLU A 213 -28.17 -4.15 9.36
C GLU A 213 -28.63 -3.79 7.93
N GLY A 214 -28.87 -4.79 7.06
CA GLY A 214 -29.40 -4.61 5.71
C GLY A 214 -28.37 -4.49 4.60
N VAL A 215 -27.07 -4.52 4.92
CA VAL A 215 -25.98 -4.38 3.94
C VAL A 215 -25.53 -5.75 3.40
N LYS A 216 -25.56 -5.91 2.07
CA LYS A 216 -25.33 -7.22 1.42
C LYS A 216 -24.29 -7.20 0.29
N GLU A 217 -23.68 -6.04 0.03
CA GLU A 217 -22.69 -5.85 -1.03
C GLU A 217 -21.40 -5.32 -0.43
N PHE A 218 -20.29 -6.02 -0.69
CA PHE A 218 -19.01 -5.77 -0.04
C PHE A 218 -17.88 -5.67 -1.05
N LYS A 219 -17.04 -4.64 -0.84
CA LYS A 219 -15.95 -4.28 -1.75
C LYS A 219 -14.63 -4.95 -1.38
N MET A 220 -14.33 -5.02 -0.09
CA MET A 220 -13.08 -5.58 0.41
C MET A 220 -13.15 -5.98 1.88
N ILE A 221 -12.32 -6.94 2.26
CA ILE A 221 -12.25 -7.50 3.60
C ILE A 221 -10.79 -7.52 4.04
N ALA A 222 -10.50 -6.92 5.19
CA ALA A 222 -9.22 -7.06 5.86
C ALA A 222 -9.32 -8.06 7.01
N VAL A 223 -8.34 -8.93 7.15
CA VAL A 223 -8.26 -9.94 8.22
C VAL A 223 -6.89 -9.89 8.87
N THR A 224 -6.89 -9.93 10.20
CA THR A 224 -5.68 -10.07 11.01
C THR A 224 -5.90 -11.11 12.10
N GLY A 225 -4.82 -11.79 12.48
CA GLY A 225 -4.87 -12.85 13.47
C GLY A 225 -3.50 -13.42 13.79
N GLY A 226 -3.45 -14.25 14.83
CA GLY A 226 -2.20 -14.86 15.33
C GLY A 226 -2.25 -15.10 16.83
N LYS A 227 -1.35 -15.95 17.34
CA LYS A 227 -1.09 -16.10 18.78
C LYS A 227 -0.19 -14.97 19.26
N ASP A 228 -0.33 -14.55 20.52
CA ASP A 228 0.60 -13.61 21.17
C ASP A 228 0.89 -12.31 20.40
N ASN A 229 -0.10 -11.78 19.66
CA ASN A 229 0.03 -10.62 18.77
C ASN A 229 1.05 -10.79 17.63
N THR A 230 1.37 -12.02 17.23
CA THR A 230 2.01 -12.22 15.93
C THR A 230 1.05 -11.77 14.82
N ASN A 231 1.60 -11.07 13.83
CA ASN A 231 0.88 -10.60 12.65
C ASN A 231 1.30 -11.49 11.48
N GLU A 232 0.91 -12.75 11.54
CA GLU A 232 1.12 -13.72 10.45
C GLU A 232 -0.07 -13.67 9.49
N GLU A 233 0.10 -14.25 8.30
CA GLU A 233 -0.98 -14.34 7.32
C GLU A 233 -2.13 -15.19 7.86
N CYS A 234 -3.13 -14.53 8.43
CA CYS A 234 -4.34 -15.15 8.93
C CYS A 234 -5.35 -15.32 7.79
N PHE A 235 -5.16 -16.36 6.98
CA PHE A 235 -6.09 -16.66 5.89
C PHE A 235 -7.50 -17.02 6.43
N PRO A 236 -8.57 -16.54 5.79
CA PRO A 236 -9.92 -16.97 6.11
C PRO A 236 -10.07 -18.48 5.96
N CYS A 237 -10.76 -19.13 6.90
CA CYS A 237 -11.03 -20.56 6.80
C CYS A 237 -12.06 -20.88 5.71
N GLY A 238 -12.21 -22.15 5.32
CA GLY A 238 -13.13 -22.54 4.25
C GLY A 238 -14.57 -22.11 4.48
N ALA A 239 -15.07 -22.18 5.72
CA ALA A 239 -16.40 -21.70 6.06
C ALA A 239 -16.55 -20.18 5.89
N CYS A 240 -15.54 -19.40 6.27
CA CYS A 240 -15.53 -17.95 6.04
C CYS A 240 -15.53 -17.63 4.55
N ARG A 241 -14.69 -18.31 3.75
CA ARG A 241 -14.64 -18.09 2.30
C ARG A 241 -15.98 -18.42 1.65
N GLN A 242 -16.64 -19.49 2.07
CA GLN A 242 -17.97 -19.85 1.57
C GLN A 242 -19.04 -18.80 1.93
N VAL A 243 -19.01 -18.24 3.14
CA VAL A 243 -19.90 -17.13 3.53
C VAL A 243 -19.58 -15.87 2.72
N LEU A 244 -18.31 -15.55 2.50
CA LEU A 244 -17.93 -14.42 1.64
C LEU A 244 -18.42 -14.63 0.21
N ALA A 245 -18.31 -15.84 -0.34
CA ALA A 245 -18.79 -16.15 -1.69
C ALA A 245 -20.31 -15.95 -1.87
N GLU A 246 -21.09 -15.91 -0.79
CA GLU A 246 -22.52 -15.61 -0.85
C GLU A 246 -22.82 -14.12 -1.12
N PHE A 247 -21.92 -13.22 -0.67
CA PHE A 247 -22.12 -11.76 -0.67
C PHE A 247 -21.07 -10.97 -1.47
N CYS A 248 -20.01 -11.65 -1.93
CA CYS A 248 -18.86 -11.07 -2.62
C CYS A 248 -18.69 -11.74 -3.98
N ASP A 249 -18.03 -11.05 -4.91
CA ASP A 249 -17.65 -11.62 -6.22
C ASP A 249 -16.22 -12.19 -6.18
N GLU A 250 -15.76 -12.73 -7.30
CA GLU A 250 -14.42 -13.32 -7.40
C GLU A 250 -13.29 -12.28 -7.33
N ASN A 251 -13.58 -11.00 -7.59
CA ASN A 251 -12.62 -9.90 -7.63
C ASN A 251 -12.51 -9.17 -6.27
N THR A 252 -13.45 -9.39 -5.36
CA THR A 252 -13.43 -8.84 -4.00
C THR A 252 -12.09 -9.08 -3.33
N LYS A 253 -11.49 -8.00 -2.81
CA LYS A 253 -10.13 -8.02 -2.26
C LYS A 253 -10.12 -8.53 -0.82
N ILE A 254 -9.24 -9.49 -0.55
CA ILE A 254 -8.93 -10.02 0.79
C ILE A 254 -7.54 -9.53 1.19
N ILE A 255 -7.49 -8.68 2.20
CA ILE A 255 -6.30 -7.94 2.63
C ILE A 255 -5.77 -8.57 3.91
N LEU A 256 -4.55 -9.12 3.86
CA LEU A 256 -3.90 -9.79 4.96
C LEU A 256 -2.59 -9.09 5.33
N LYS A 257 -2.15 -9.30 6.57
CA LYS A 257 -0.85 -8.83 7.06
C LYS A 257 0.14 -10.00 7.15
N ASP A 258 1.32 -9.80 6.57
CA ASP A 258 2.49 -10.69 6.67
C ASP A 258 3.64 -9.92 7.34
N GLY A 259 3.66 -9.94 8.67
CA GLY A 259 4.52 -9.14 9.51
C GLY A 259 4.27 -7.63 9.32
N ARG A 260 5.10 -6.99 8.48
CA ARG A 260 4.96 -5.57 8.09
C ARG A 260 4.48 -5.40 6.66
N LYS A 261 4.30 -6.48 5.91
CA LYS A 261 3.83 -6.43 4.53
C LYS A 261 2.32 -6.56 4.53
N ILE A 262 1.70 -5.90 3.57
CA ILE A 262 0.30 -6.14 3.21
C ILE A 262 0.33 -7.07 2.01
N LYS A 263 -0.47 -8.13 2.06
CA LYS A 263 -0.76 -8.97 0.90
C LYS A 263 -2.23 -8.86 0.56
N VAL A 264 -2.52 -8.73 -0.71
CA VAL A 264 -3.87 -8.60 -1.23
C VAL A 264 -4.10 -9.77 -2.18
N TYR A 265 -5.15 -10.52 -1.89
CA TYR A 265 -5.65 -11.62 -2.72
C TYR A 265 -7.04 -11.26 -3.23
N THR A 266 -7.53 -11.95 -4.25
CA THR A 266 -8.95 -11.95 -4.57
C THR A 266 -9.65 -13.14 -3.94
N LEU A 267 -10.98 -13.05 -3.74
CA LEU A 267 -11.74 -14.19 -3.25
C LEU A 267 -11.67 -15.38 -4.21
N GLY A 268 -11.64 -15.14 -5.53
CA GLY A 268 -11.49 -16.19 -6.54
C GLY A 268 -10.15 -16.93 -6.45
N GLU A 269 -9.05 -16.25 -6.11
CA GLU A 269 -7.75 -16.89 -5.85
C GLU A 269 -7.79 -17.80 -4.61
N LEU A 270 -8.53 -17.38 -3.57
CA LEU A 270 -8.62 -18.13 -2.31
C LEU A 270 -9.69 -19.24 -2.34
N MET A 271 -10.67 -19.14 -3.21
CA MET A 271 -11.77 -20.10 -3.34
C MET A 271 -12.19 -20.26 -4.81
N PRO A 272 -11.35 -20.91 -5.64
CA PRO A 272 -11.70 -21.21 -7.01
C PRO A 272 -12.88 -22.19 -7.07
N HIS A 273 -13.72 -22.06 -8.10
CA HIS A 273 -14.90 -22.90 -8.31
C HIS A 273 -15.85 -22.93 -7.09
N SER A 274 -16.08 -21.75 -6.48
CA SER A 274 -16.94 -21.62 -5.31
C SER A 274 -18.34 -22.21 -5.54
N PHE A 275 -18.86 -22.96 -4.56
CA PHE A 275 -20.24 -23.43 -4.59
C PHE A 275 -21.20 -22.24 -4.42
N ARG A 276 -22.10 -22.05 -5.39
CA ARG A 276 -23.15 -21.03 -5.38
C ARG A 276 -24.46 -21.67 -5.83
N LEU A 277 -25.55 -21.28 -5.19
CA LEU A 277 -26.90 -21.59 -5.68
C LEU A 277 -27.40 -20.43 -6.53
N GLU A 278 -28.25 -20.72 -7.52
CA GLU A 278 -28.97 -19.68 -8.26
C GLU A 278 -29.99 -19.01 -7.34
N LYS A 279 -30.04 -17.67 -7.38
CA LYS A 279 -30.94 -16.82 -6.59
C LYS A 279 -32.00 -16.20 -7.47
#